data_AF-A0A3D3KJ96-F1
#
_entry.id   AF-A0A3D3KJ96-F1
#
_cell.length_a   1.000
_cell.length_b   1.000
_cell.length_c   1.000
_cell.angle_alpha   90.00
_cell.angle_beta   90.00
_cell.angle_gamma   90.00
#
_symmetry.space_group_name_H-M   'P 1'
#
loop_
_entity.id
_entity.type
_entity.pdbx_description
1 polymer ?
#
loop_
_entity_poly.entity_id
_entity_poly.type
_entity_poly.pdbx_seq_one_letter_code
_entity_poly.pdbx_strand_id
1 'polypeptide(L)'
;MQPITKKMTETRRLSISGVLAMSVLAIGCSSNDASQQDGSTTAHEQQNISLLNVSYDVSRDFYKDYNALFSQDYQQKNPGSKVDIKQSHGGSSKQAMSVANGLQADVVTFNQESDMNLLVEKGLVATDWQQALPNNAVPYTSTMVLLVRDGNPKNIKDWTDLARSDVDVVIPNPKTSGTARYAFLGAYGYGLHHFKENPQNHTKTDDFIKKVLANVVTYDNGARAATTSFTQRSLGDVLITTENEAHLAAKQFAKGQVDIVYPSYSILINNPVAVVATTTDKDGKTAAANTYLQGLWDEPAQTLMANMYLRPSDKKILAAHKDTLPAINTFDPVTVFDSWEQIMATFFVDGGRFDQLARVE
;
A
#
# COMPACT_ATOMS: atom_id res chain seq x y z
N MET A 1 -55.25 -24.78 -27.02
CA MET A 1 -54.83 -25.05 -28.42
C MET A 1 -53.33 -25.32 -28.44
N GLN A 2 -52.94 -26.60 -28.37
CA GLN A 2 -51.75 -27.13 -29.05
C GLN A 2 -52.10 -27.35 -30.55
N PRO A 3 -51.19 -27.78 -31.44
CA PRO A 3 -49.73 -27.60 -31.56
C PRO A 3 -49.35 -27.23 -33.03
N ILE A 4 -48.06 -27.23 -33.40
CA ILE A 4 -47.51 -28.04 -34.52
C ILE A 4 -46.01 -27.71 -34.74
N THR A 5 -45.29 -28.82 -34.89
CA THR A 5 -43.86 -29.10 -35.14
C THR A 5 -43.39 -28.84 -36.56
N LYS A 6 -42.06 -28.73 -36.76
CA LYS A 6 -41.20 -29.25 -37.86
C LYS A 6 -39.76 -28.76 -37.60
N LYS A 7 -38.66 -29.48 -37.84
CA LYS A 7 -38.39 -30.71 -38.60
C LYS A 7 -37.05 -31.31 -38.15
N MET A 8 -36.98 -32.64 -38.08
CA MET A 8 -35.76 -33.46 -38.04
C MET A 8 -34.83 -33.20 -39.22
N THR A 9 -33.52 -33.35 -39.01
CA THR A 9 -32.63 -33.98 -39.99
C THR A 9 -31.67 -34.91 -39.25
N GLU A 10 -31.82 -36.21 -39.49
CA GLU A 10 -30.83 -37.24 -39.16
C GLU A 10 -29.70 -37.22 -40.20
N THR A 11 -28.44 -37.44 -39.80
CA THR A 11 -27.49 -38.14 -40.68
C THR A 11 -26.45 -38.94 -39.89
N ARG A 12 -26.72 -40.24 -39.78
CA ARG A 12 -25.85 -41.39 -40.05
C ARG A 12 -24.49 -41.51 -39.34
N ARG A 13 -24.44 -42.52 -38.46
CA ARG A 13 -23.25 -43.24 -37.95
C ARG A 13 -22.39 -43.81 -39.09
N LEU A 14 -21.07 -43.79 -38.91
CA LEU A 14 -20.21 -44.89 -39.39
C LEU A 14 -19.02 -45.06 -38.43
N SER A 15 -19.04 -46.17 -37.70
CA SER A 15 -17.89 -46.73 -36.99
C SER A 15 -17.11 -47.61 -37.97
N ILE A 16 -15.78 -47.49 -38.01
CA ILE A 16 -14.89 -48.53 -38.56
C ILE A 16 -13.73 -48.72 -37.58
N SER A 17 -13.74 -49.88 -36.93
CA SER A 17 -12.58 -50.51 -36.29
C SER A 17 -11.85 -51.39 -37.33
N GLY A 18 -10.53 -51.52 -37.20
CA GLY A 18 -9.71 -52.48 -37.97
C GLY A 18 -8.23 -52.10 -37.93
N VAL A 19 -7.45 -52.51 -36.92
CA VAL A 19 -6.61 -53.75 -36.84
C VAL A 19 -5.33 -53.69 -37.69
N LEU A 20 -4.21 -53.51 -36.96
CA LEU A 20 -2.94 -54.26 -36.95
C LEU A 20 -2.25 -54.65 -38.28
N ALA A 21 -1.01 -54.18 -38.47
CA ALA A 21 0.03 -54.92 -39.18
C ALA A 21 1.41 -54.65 -38.58
N MET A 22 2.06 -55.73 -38.13
CA MET A 22 3.43 -55.83 -37.65
C MET A 22 4.45 -55.55 -38.76
N SER A 23 5.60 -54.98 -38.40
CA SER A 23 6.84 -55.10 -39.17
C SER A 23 8.00 -55.40 -38.21
N VAL A 24 8.53 -56.61 -38.33
CA VAL A 24 9.77 -57.11 -37.71
C VAL A 24 10.94 -56.74 -38.60
N LEU A 25 12.09 -56.38 -38.02
CA LEU A 25 13.49 -56.49 -38.50
C LEU A 25 14.33 -55.54 -37.60
N ALA A 26 15.51 -55.81 -37.06
CA ALA A 26 16.37 -56.98 -37.01
C ALA A 26 17.32 -56.78 -35.80
N ILE A 27 17.85 -57.88 -35.28
CA ILE A 27 18.82 -57.94 -34.17
C ILE A 27 20.16 -57.34 -34.60
N GLY A 28 20.68 -56.40 -33.82
CA GLY A 28 22.08 -55.95 -33.88
C GLY A 28 22.67 -55.94 -32.48
N CYS A 29 23.29 -57.05 -32.08
CA CYS A 29 24.16 -57.10 -30.91
C CYS A 29 25.45 -56.33 -31.22
N SER A 30 25.75 -55.29 -30.45
CA SER A 30 27.12 -54.84 -30.28
C SER A 30 27.29 -54.37 -28.84
N SER A 31 28.05 -55.14 -28.09
CA SER A 31 28.56 -54.82 -26.77
C SER A 31 29.69 -53.79 -26.92
N ASN A 32 29.56 -52.63 -26.27
CA ASN A 32 30.72 -51.93 -25.73
C ASN A 32 30.31 -50.88 -24.67
N ASP A 33 30.92 -51.08 -23.52
CA ASP A 33 31.28 -50.20 -22.42
C ASP A 33 30.44 -48.99 -22.00
N ALA A 34 30.27 -48.96 -20.68
CA ALA A 34 29.77 -47.86 -19.89
C ALA A 34 30.54 -46.56 -20.11
N SER A 35 29.78 -45.50 -20.39
CA SER A 35 30.03 -44.18 -19.80
C SER A 35 28.68 -43.51 -19.57
N GLN A 36 28.13 -43.73 -18.36
CA GLN A 36 27.16 -42.82 -17.75
C GLN A 36 27.80 -41.44 -17.69
N GLN A 37 27.46 -40.59 -18.65
CA GLN A 37 27.72 -39.17 -18.55
C GLN A 37 26.49 -38.57 -17.88
N ASP A 38 26.50 -38.64 -16.54
CA ASP A 38 25.57 -37.95 -15.66
C ASP A 38 25.89 -36.46 -15.71
N GLY A 39 25.52 -35.83 -16.82
CA GLY A 39 25.58 -34.39 -17.01
C GLY A 39 24.28 -33.77 -16.54
N SER A 40 24.08 -33.70 -15.22
CA SER A 40 23.12 -32.76 -14.64
C SER A 40 23.67 -31.33 -14.79
N THR A 41 23.75 -30.86 -16.03
CA THR A 41 23.59 -29.42 -16.27
C THR A 41 22.17 -29.11 -15.83
N THR A 42 22.03 -28.60 -14.61
CA THR A 42 20.93 -27.70 -14.25
C THR A 42 20.99 -26.58 -15.28
N ALA A 43 20.27 -26.77 -16.39
CA ALA A 43 19.87 -25.67 -17.23
C ALA A 43 19.14 -24.73 -16.28
N HIS A 44 19.73 -23.57 -15.99
CA HIS A 44 19.00 -22.46 -15.42
C HIS A 44 17.90 -22.14 -16.43
N GLU A 45 16.73 -22.71 -16.21
CA GLU A 45 15.56 -22.47 -17.04
C GLU A 45 15.35 -20.96 -17.03
N GLN A 46 15.42 -20.34 -18.21
CA GLN A 46 15.20 -18.91 -18.35
C GLN A 46 13.75 -18.61 -17.95
N GLN A 47 13.54 -18.26 -16.69
CA GLN A 47 12.23 -17.93 -16.18
C GLN A 47 12.01 -16.43 -16.30
N ASN A 48 11.15 -16.06 -17.26
CA ASN A 48 10.55 -14.73 -17.33
C ASN A 48 9.35 -14.70 -16.40
N ILE A 49 9.54 -14.13 -15.21
CA ILE A 49 8.51 -14.04 -14.18
C ILE A 49 7.88 -12.65 -14.26
N SER A 50 6.55 -12.58 -14.23
CA SER A 50 5.83 -11.31 -14.12
C SER A 50 5.05 -11.27 -12.82
N LEU A 51 5.33 -10.28 -11.99
CA LEU A 51 4.66 -10.04 -10.71
C LEU A 51 3.76 -8.80 -10.82
N LEU A 52 2.58 -8.83 -10.20
CA LEU A 52 1.74 -7.66 -9.97
C LEU A 52 1.80 -7.25 -8.50
N ASN A 53 2.35 -6.07 -8.24
CA ASN A 53 2.23 -5.38 -6.97
C ASN A 53 0.99 -4.47 -6.97
N VAL A 54 0.05 -4.74 -6.07
CA VAL A 54 -1.11 -3.87 -5.83
C VAL A 54 -0.86 -3.01 -4.59
N SER A 55 -0.84 -1.69 -4.77
CA SER A 55 -0.36 -0.74 -3.77
C SER A 55 -1.21 0.53 -3.66
N TYR A 56 -0.92 1.39 -2.68
CA TYR A 56 -1.65 2.63 -2.41
C TYR A 56 -1.05 3.86 -3.14
N ASP A 57 -1.86 4.87 -3.45
CA ASP A 57 -1.45 5.96 -4.37
C ASP A 57 -0.11 6.66 -4.09
N VAL A 58 0.21 6.82 -2.80
CA VAL A 58 1.36 7.59 -2.33
C VAL A 58 2.68 6.79 -2.42
N SER A 59 2.65 5.46 -2.51
CA SER A 59 3.85 4.63 -2.70
C SER A 59 4.27 4.47 -4.16
N ARG A 60 3.52 5.04 -5.12
CA ARG A 60 3.74 4.85 -6.56
C ARG A 60 5.16 5.11 -7.01
N ASP A 61 5.71 6.26 -6.61
CA ASP A 61 7.03 6.66 -7.07
C ASP A 61 8.11 5.80 -6.41
N PHE A 62 7.89 5.36 -5.16
CA PHE A 62 8.77 4.41 -4.48
C PHE A 62 8.80 3.07 -5.19
N TYR A 63 7.64 2.47 -5.47
CA TYR A 63 7.60 1.16 -6.12
C TYR A 63 8.09 1.22 -7.58
N LYS A 64 7.92 2.34 -8.28
CA LYS A 64 8.53 2.52 -9.61
C LYS A 64 10.05 2.33 -9.55
N ASP A 65 10.72 3.00 -8.62
CA ASP A 65 12.17 2.97 -8.52
C ASP A 65 12.67 1.67 -7.85
N TYR A 66 11.94 1.16 -6.85
CA TYR A 66 12.22 -0.13 -6.22
C TYR A 66 12.08 -1.29 -7.19
N ASN A 67 11.09 -1.29 -8.08
CA ASN A 67 10.91 -2.34 -9.07
C ASN A 67 12.12 -2.41 -10.02
N ALA A 68 12.61 -1.26 -10.49
CA ALA A 68 13.80 -1.21 -11.33
C ALA A 68 15.05 -1.72 -10.60
N LEU A 69 15.24 -1.26 -9.36
CA LEU A 69 16.32 -1.69 -8.47
C LEU A 69 16.29 -3.21 -8.25
N PHE A 70 15.14 -3.75 -7.88
CA PHE A 70 14.95 -5.18 -7.64
C PHE A 70 15.17 -6.01 -8.90
N SER A 71 14.57 -5.63 -10.04
CA SER A 71 14.74 -6.38 -11.30
C SER A 71 16.22 -6.47 -11.71
N GLN A 72 16.98 -5.39 -11.52
CA GLN A 72 18.41 -5.36 -11.83
C GLN A 72 19.20 -6.30 -10.90
N ASP A 73 18.99 -6.19 -9.59
CA ASP A 73 19.66 -7.03 -8.59
C ASP A 73 19.29 -8.51 -8.75
N TYR A 74 18.01 -8.81 -8.99
CA TYR A 74 17.55 -10.18 -9.23
C TYR A 74 18.21 -10.81 -10.45
N GLN A 75 18.35 -10.06 -11.55
CA GLN A 75 19.01 -10.54 -12.76
C GLN A 75 20.51 -10.76 -12.56
N GLN A 76 21.17 -9.93 -11.75
CA GLN A 76 22.58 -10.12 -11.39
C GLN A 76 22.80 -11.37 -10.54
N LYS A 77 21.91 -11.62 -9.57
CA LYS A 77 21.95 -12.80 -8.69
C LYS A 77 21.50 -14.09 -9.40
N ASN A 78 20.68 -13.97 -10.45
CA ASN A 78 20.13 -15.10 -11.20
C ASN A 78 20.35 -14.91 -12.72
N PRO A 79 21.59 -15.13 -13.21
CA PRO A 79 21.89 -14.98 -14.63
C PRO A 79 20.96 -15.85 -15.50
N GLY A 80 20.29 -15.23 -16.47
CA GLY A 80 19.34 -15.90 -17.37
C GLY A 80 17.87 -15.79 -16.93
N SER A 81 17.60 -15.38 -15.69
CA SER A 81 16.23 -15.10 -15.22
C SER A 81 15.91 -13.61 -15.32
N LYS A 82 14.64 -13.28 -15.56
CA LYS A 82 14.14 -11.90 -15.58
C LYS A 82 12.84 -11.80 -14.79
N VAL A 83 12.74 -10.79 -13.94
CA VAL A 83 11.49 -10.45 -13.25
C VAL A 83 10.99 -9.10 -13.74
N ASP A 84 9.76 -9.08 -14.25
CA ASP A 84 9.02 -7.87 -14.63
C ASP A 84 7.95 -7.58 -13.57
N ILE A 85 8.01 -6.41 -12.94
CA ILE A 85 7.07 -6.04 -11.89
C ILE A 85 6.11 -4.98 -12.40
N LYS A 86 4.85 -5.37 -12.55
CA LYS A 86 3.72 -4.50 -12.83
C LYS A 86 3.18 -3.92 -11.54
N GLN A 87 2.58 -2.74 -11.63
CA GLN A 87 2.07 -2.03 -10.47
C GLN A 87 0.68 -1.44 -10.70
N SER A 88 -0.20 -1.60 -9.71
CA SER A 88 -1.53 -0.96 -9.63
C SER A 88 -1.57 -0.04 -8.41
N HIS A 89 -2.04 1.20 -8.59
CA HIS A 89 -2.08 2.21 -7.54
C HIS A 89 -3.45 2.89 -7.46
N GLY A 90 -3.92 3.10 -6.24
CA GLY A 90 -5.20 3.76 -5.93
C GLY A 90 -5.34 4.02 -4.43
N GLY A 91 -6.48 4.52 -3.98
CA GLY A 91 -6.79 4.54 -2.54
C GLY A 91 -6.67 3.13 -1.96
N SER A 92 -5.96 2.97 -0.84
CA SER A 92 -5.57 1.66 -0.30
C SER A 92 -6.75 0.69 -0.15
N SER A 93 -7.83 1.09 0.54
CA SER A 93 -9.02 0.24 0.68
C SER A 93 -9.71 -0.09 -0.65
N LYS A 94 -9.64 0.78 -1.66
CA LYS A 94 -10.17 0.47 -3.01
C LYS A 94 -9.34 -0.61 -3.70
N GLN A 95 -8.01 -0.57 -3.52
CA GLN A 95 -7.10 -1.57 -4.06
C GLN A 95 -7.28 -2.91 -3.33
N ALA A 96 -7.38 -2.92 -2.01
CA ALA A 96 -7.71 -4.11 -1.23
C ALA A 96 -9.05 -4.73 -1.66
N MET A 97 -10.10 -3.90 -1.82
CA MET A 97 -11.38 -4.36 -2.37
C MET A 97 -11.27 -4.92 -3.79
N SER A 98 -10.38 -4.38 -4.63
CA SER A 98 -10.18 -4.89 -5.99
C SER A 98 -9.55 -6.28 -5.96
N VAL A 99 -8.57 -6.51 -5.08
CA VAL A 99 -7.95 -7.84 -4.85
C VAL A 99 -8.97 -8.82 -4.27
N ALA A 100 -9.71 -8.41 -3.24
CA ALA A 100 -10.79 -9.19 -2.64
C ALA A 100 -11.88 -9.61 -3.66
N ASN A 101 -12.08 -8.80 -4.70
CA ASN A 101 -13.05 -9.05 -5.78
C ASN A 101 -12.44 -9.72 -7.03
N GLY A 102 -11.19 -10.20 -6.96
CA GLY A 102 -10.60 -11.08 -7.96
C GLY A 102 -9.44 -10.51 -8.78
N LEU A 103 -8.97 -9.27 -8.52
CA LEU A 103 -7.72 -8.80 -9.10
C LEU A 103 -6.57 -9.69 -8.60
N GLN A 104 -5.91 -10.38 -9.53
CA GLN A 104 -4.84 -11.36 -9.26
C GLN A 104 -3.52 -10.65 -8.94
N ALA A 105 -3.43 -10.06 -7.75
CA ALA A 105 -2.17 -9.53 -7.22
C ALA A 105 -1.24 -10.68 -6.82
N ASP A 106 0.06 -10.56 -7.07
CA ASP A 106 1.06 -11.49 -6.53
C ASP A 106 1.51 -11.03 -5.14
N VAL A 107 1.61 -9.71 -4.96
CA VAL A 107 1.95 -9.08 -3.69
C VAL A 107 1.08 -7.85 -3.47
N VAL A 108 0.83 -7.55 -2.20
CA VAL A 108 0.10 -6.36 -1.77
C VAL A 108 0.97 -5.53 -0.84
N THR A 109 0.90 -4.21 -1.00
CA THR A 109 1.70 -3.25 -0.24
C THR A 109 0.83 -2.06 0.13
N PHE A 110 0.23 -2.09 1.33
CA PHE A 110 -0.80 -1.14 1.74
C PHE A 110 -0.30 -0.18 2.80
N ASN A 111 -1.15 0.77 3.19
CA ASN A 111 -0.87 1.72 4.27
C ASN A 111 -1.77 1.53 5.50
N GLN A 112 -2.62 0.50 5.54
CA GLN A 112 -3.51 0.19 6.66
C GLN A 112 -3.57 -1.31 6.90
N GLU A 113 -3.60 -1.70 8.16
CA GLU A 113 -3.76 -3.11 8.56
C GLU A 113 -5.17 -3.63 8.28
N SER A 114 -6.21 -2.79 8.35
CA SER A 114 -7.58 -3.18 7.94
C SER A 114 -7.65 -3.73 6.52
N ASP A 115 -6.86 -3.15 5.63
CA ASP A 115 -6.82 -3.55 4.22
C ASP A 115 -6.16 -4.94 4.08
N MET A 116 -5.21 -5.28 4.95
CA MET A 116 -4.66 -6.65 5.05
C MET A 116 -5.67 -7.61 5.66
N ASN A 117 -6.36 -7.21 6.73
CA ASN A 117 -7.35 -8.05 7.41
C ASN A 117 -8.47 -8.47 6.46
N LEU A 118 -8.95 -7.57 5.59
CA LEU A 118 -9.90 -7.90 4.53
C LEU A 118 -9.39 -9.05 3.64
N LEU A 119 -8.11 -9.05 3.26
CA LEU A 119 -7.55 -10.09 2.40
C LEU A 119 -7.33 -11.41 3.16
N VAL A 120 -7.02 -11.34 4.45
CA VAL A 120 -6.96 -12.51 5.35
C VAL A 120 -8.34 -13.14 5.49
N GLU A 121 -9.39 -12.37 5.72
CA GLU A 121 -10.78 -12.84 5.81
C GLU A 121 -11.26 -13.52 4.52
N LYS A 122 -10.77 -13.05 3.36
CA LYS A 122 -11.02 -13.67 2.06
C LYS A 122 -10.16 -14.91 1.80
N GLY A 123 -9.25 -15.26 2.70
CA GLY A 123 -8.30 -16.36 2.56
C GLY A 123 -7.25 -16.12 1.47
N LEU A 124 -7.05 -14.87 1.03
CA LEU A 124 -6.11 -14.50 -0.03
C LEU A 124 -4.68 -14.31 0.51
N VAL A 125 -4.58 -13.82 1.74
CA VAL A 125 -3.34 -13.62 2.50
C VAL A 125 -3.37 -14.53 3.74
N ALA A 126 -2.22 -15.06 4.14
CA ALA A 126 -2.10 -15.95 5.30
C ALA A 126 -2.47 -15.23 6.61
N THR A 127 -3.06 -15.94 7.58
CA THR A 127 -3.46 -15.36 8.88
C THR A 127 -2.28 -14.86 9.72
N ASP A 128 -1.10 -15.41 9.50
CA ASP A 128 0.17 -15.10 10.17
C ASP A 128 1.12 -14.28 9.27
N TRP A 129 0.57 -13.50 8.34
CA TRP A 129 1.35 -12.69 7.41
C TRP A 129 2.32 -11.72 8.11
N GLN A 130 1.96 -11.22 9.30
CA GLN A 130 2.80 -10.32 10.09
C GLN A 130 4.13 -10.99 10.48
N GLN A 131 4.12 -12.32 10.68
CA GLN A 131 5.30 -13.08 11.09
C GLN A 131 6.16 -13.53 9.89
N ALA A 132 5.65 -13.39 8.66
CA ALA A 132 6.32 -13.86 7.45
C ALA A 132 7.55 -13.02 7.07
N LEU A 133 7.61 -11.76 7.52
CA LEU A 133 8.66 -10.81 7.18
C LEU A 133 9.09 -10.01 8.43
N PRO A 134 10.30 -9.40 8.43
CA PRO A 134 10.78 -8.64 9.58
C PRO A 134 9.80 -7.52 10.00
N ASN A 135 9.87 -7.14 11.26
CA ASN A 135 9.19 -5.96 11.80
C ASN A 135 7.68 -5.98 11.55
N ASN A 136 7.04 -7.12 11.80
CA ASN A 136 5.60 -7.35 11.56
C ASN A 136 5.20 -7.12 10.09
N ALA A 137 6.09 -7.47 9.15
CA ALA A 137 5.97 -7.20 7.73
C ALA A 137 5.81 -5.71 7.38
N VAL A 138 6.44 -4.81 8.15
CA VAL A 138 6.46 -3.37 7.90
C VAL A 138 7.89 -2.90 7.55
N PRO A 139 8.20 -2.71 6.25
CA PRO A 139 9.54 -2.30 5.81
C PRO A 139 9.82 -0.81 6.03
N TYR A 140 8.77 0.02 6.11
CA TYR A 140 8.88 1.45 6.38
C TYR A 140 7.60 2.00 6.99
N THR A 141 7.75 3.13 7.67
CA THR A 141 6.64 3.88 8.26
C THR A 141 6.58 5.29 7.69
N SER A 142 5.53 6.01 8.05
CA SER A 142 5.40 7.44 7.83
C SER A 142 4.62 8.07 8.99
N THR A 143 4.33 9.35 8.89
CA THR A 143 3.50 10.09 9.83
C THR A 143 2.79 11.24 9.13
N MET A 144 1.90 11.93 9.84
CA MET A 144 1.26 13.14 9.37
C MET A 144 2.05 14.39 9.77
N VAL A 145 2.20 15.30 8.82
CA VAL A 145 2.84 16.62 8.99
C VAL A 145 1.93 17.71 8.43
N LEU A 146 2.29 18.96 8.69
CA LEU A 146 1.57 20.14 8.22
C LEU A 146 2.41 20.83 7.14
N LEU A 147 1.86 20.98 5.94
CA LEU A 147 2.49 21.75 4.87
C LEU A 147 1.85 23.14 4.84
N VAL A 148 2.63 24.18 5.10
CA VAL A 148 2.16 25.57 5.20
C VAL A 148 2.71 26.41 4.04
N ARG A 149 2.17 27.61 3.83
CA ARG A 149 2.72 28.57 2.86
C ARG A 149 4.13 29.02 3.25
N ASP A 150 4.93 29.40 2.26
CA ASP A 150 6.29 29.95 2.43
C ASP A 150 6.34 31.04 3.51
N GLY A 151 7.29 30.92 4.42
CA GLY A 151 7.47 31.82 5.56
C GLY A 151 6.44 31.63 6.68
N ASN A 152 5.50 30.68 6.55
CA ASN A 152 4.47 30.35 7.53
C ASN A 152 3.73 31.60 8.07
N PRO A 153 2.98 32.33 7.22
CA PRO A 153 2.38 33.62 7.59
C PRO A 153 1.35 33.54 8.72
N LYS A 154 0.75 32.36 8.93
CA LYS A 154 -0.19 32.09 10.03
C LYS A 154 0.52 31.65 11.31
N ASN A 155 1.85 31.47 11.29
CA ASN A 155 2.66 31.01 12.42
C ASN A 155 2.12 29.69 13.02
N ILE A 156 1.77 28.74 12.15
CA ILE A 156 1.28 27.40 12.52
C ILE A 156 2.47 26.57 13.00
N LYS A 157 2.38 26.02 14.21
CA LYS A 157 3.45 25.23 14.83
C LYS A 157 2.99 23.84 15.23
N ASP A 158 1.70 23.67 15.51
CA ASP A 158 1.14 22.41 15.95
C ASP A 158 -0.33 22.27 15.58
N TRP A 159 -0.93 21.13 15.88
CA TRP A 159 -2.34 20.83 15.57
C TRP A 159 -3.33 21.82 16.18
N THR A 160 -3.05 22.38 17.38
CA THR A 160 -3.94 23.38 18.01
C THR A 160 -4.13 24.64 17.17
N ASP A 161 -3.13 25.02 16.36
CA ASP A 161 -3.22 26.19 15.50
C ASP A 161 -4.25 26.01 14.38
N LEU A 162 -4.55 24.77 13.99
CA LEU A 162 -5.54 24.46 12.96
C LEU A 162 -6.98 24.80 13.38
N ALA A 163 -7.22 24.96 14.69
CA ALA A 163 -8.53 25.32 15.24
C ALA A 163 -8.74 26.84 15.39
N ARG A 164 -7.77 27.66 14.96
CA ARG A 164 -7.90 29.12 14.97
C ARG A 164 -8.83 29.58 13.86
N SER A 165 -9.68 30.57 14.13
CA SER A 165 -10.68 31.06 13.18
C SER A 165 -10.09 31.78 11.95
N ASP A 166 -8.78 32.05 11.94
CA ASP A 166 -8.07 32.69 10.84
C ASP A 166 -7.28 31.70 9.98
N VAL A 167 -7.44 30.39 10.17
CA VAL A 167 -6.69 29.35 9.46
C VAL A 167 -7.64 28.53 8.61
N ASP A 168 -7.38 28.48 7.30
CA ASP A 168 -8.08 27.60 6.37
C ASP A 168 -7.30 26.28 6.18
N VAL A 169 -7.96 25.14 6.40
CA VAL A 169 -7.35 23.81 6.37
C VAL A 169 -7.73 23.04 5.10
N VAL A 170 -6.74 22.42 4.48
CA VAL A 170 -6.94 21.43 3.40
C VAL A 170 -6.66 20.04 3.93
N ILE A 171 -7.59 19.12 3.70
CA ILE A 171 -7.50 17.72 4.14
C ILE A 171 -8.21 16.83 3.09
N PRO A 172 -7.67 15.66 2.73
CA PRO A 172 -8.40 14.70 1.91
C PRO A 172 -9.59 14.10 2.68
N ASN A 173 -10.59 13.55 1.98
CA ASN A 173 -11.83 13.07 2.58
C ASN A 173 -11.67 11.69 3.30
N PRO A 174 -11.87 11.60 4.63
CA PRO A 174 -11.72 10.35 5.41
C PRO A 174 -12.67 9.23 5.00
N LYS A 175 -13.80 9.56 4.37
CA LYS A 175 -14.76 8.57 3.86
C LYS A 175 -14.26 7.82 2.63
N THR A 176 -13.29 8.37 1.91
CA THR A 176 -12.83 7.81 0.62
C THR A 176 -11.35 7.43 0.58
N SER A 177 -10.54 7.92 1.52
CA SER A 177 -9.09 7.75 1.51
C SER A 177 -8.53 7.25 2.84
N GLY A 178 -7.73 6.17 2.82
CA GLY A 178 -7.02 5.68 4.01
C GLY A 178 -6.06 6.72 4.60
N THR A 179 -5.34 7.45 3.74
CA THR A 179 -4.48 8.56 4.15
C THR A 179 -5.28 9.66 4.87
N ALA A 180 -6.49 9.95 4.42
CA ALA A 180 -7.36 10.91 5.09
C ALA A 180 -7.84 10.45 6.47
N ARG A 181 -8.09 9.14 6.64
CA ARG A 181 -8.39 8.58 7.97
C ARG A 181 -7.24 8.82 8.94
N TYR A 182 -6.00 8.61 8.51
CA TYR A 182 -4.84 8.95 9.34
C TYR A 182 -4.72 10.44 9.62
N ALA A 183 -5.09 11.33 8.69
CA ALA A 183 -5.06 12.77 8.93
C ALA A 183 -6.03 13.16 10.05
N PHE A 184 -7.26 12.64 9.98
CA PHE A 184 -8.26 12.80 11.04
C PHE A 184 -7.82 12.17 12.36
N LEU A 185 -7.37 10.90 12.36
CA LEU A 185 -6.94 10.19 13.56
C LEU A 185 -5.70 10.82 14.20
N GLY A 186 -4.79 11.39 13.39
CA GLY A 186 -3.63 12.14 13.86
C GLY A 186 -4.02 13.38 14.65
N ALA A 187 -4.93 14.19 14.10
CA ALA A 187 -5.49 15.33 14.82
C ALA A 187 -6.27 14.89 16.08
N TYR A 188 -7.08 13.85 15.98
CA TYR A 188 -7.92 13.37 17.08
C TYR A 188 -7.07 12.79 18.23
N GLY A 189 -6.08 11.95 17.90
CA GLY A 189 -5.15 11.36 18.87
C GLY A 189 -4.22 12.41 19.48
N TYR A 190 -3.84 13.44 18.71
CA TYR A 190 -3.21 14.63 19.27
C TYR A 190 -4.11 15.30 20.32
N GLY A 191 -5.39 15.52 20.01
CA GLY A 191 -6.34 16.13 20.94
C GLY A 191 -6.43 15.34 22.25
N LEU A 192 -6.61 14.02 22.16
CA LEU A 192 -6.62 13.14 23.34
C LEU A 192 -5.35 13.31 24.19
N HIS A 193 -4.18 13.25 23.55
CA HIS A 193 -2.91 13.41 24.25
C HIS A 193 -2.73 14.80 24.87
N HIS A 194 -3.02 15.86 24.11
CA HIS A 194 -2.85 17.26 24.53
C HIS A 194 -3.78 17.63 25.69
N PHE A 195 -5.05 17.19 25.63
CA PHE A 195 -6.03 17.48 26.68
C PHE A 195 -6.02 16.47 27.83
N LYS A 196 -5.15 15.46 27.77
CA LYS A 196 -5.05 14.35 28.75
C LYS A 196 -6.37 13.58 28.88
N GLU A 197 -6.98 13.35 27.72
CA GLU A 197 -8.25 12.69 27.50
C GLU A 197 -8.03 11.27 26.92
N ASN A 198 -9.08 10.47 26.87
CA ASN A 198 -9.05 9.13 26.28
C ASN A 198 -10.30 8.89 25.41
N PRO A 199 -10.38 7.80 24.62
CA PRO A 199 -11.52 7.56 23.74
C PRO A 199 -12.89 7.42 24.44
N GLN A 200 -12.94 7.33 25.77
CA GLN A 200 -14.18 7.30 26.56
C GLN A 200 -14.49 8.66 27.22
N ASN A 201 -13.52 9.57 27.31
CA ASN A 201 -13.66 10.92 27.87
C ASN A 201 -12.86 11.90 27.02
N HIS A 202 -13.55 12.59 26.12
CA HIS A 202 -12.98 13.26 24.94
C HIS A 202 -13.64 14.61 24.62
N THR A 203 -14.27 15.26 25.61
CA THR A 203 -15.07 16.47 25.38
C THR A 203 -14.24 17.60 24.77
N LYS A 204 -13.05 17.87 25.30
CA LYS A 204 -12.17 18.92 24.76
C LYS A 204 -11.61 18.55 23.40
N THR A 205 -11.34 17.26 23.20
CA THR A 205 -10.90 16.72 21.91
C THR A 205 -11.97 16.92 20.84
N ASP A 206 -13.24 16.65 21.15
CA ASP A 206 -14.34 16.89 20.22
C ASP A 206 -14.50 18.36 19.87
N ASP A 207 -14.46 19.25 20.88
CA ASP A 207 -14.54 20.70 20.66
C ASP A 207 -13.39 21.22 19.80
N PHE A 208 -12.18 20.68 20.01
CA PHE A 208 -11.02 20.97 19.18
C PHE A 208 -11.23 20.50 17.75
N ILE A 209 -11.63 19.25 17.55
CA ILE A 209 -11.81 18.68 16.21
C ILE A 209 -12.96 19.36 15.46
N LYS A 210 -14.07 19.72 16.12
CA LYS A 210 -15.14 20.52 15.51
C LYS A 210 -14.60 21.83 14.93
N LYS A 211 -13.74 22.54 15.66
CA LYS A 211 -13.12 23.79 15.19
C LYS A 211 -12.19 23.56 14.01
N VAL A 212 -11.36 22.50 14.05
CA VAL A 212 -10.50 22.13 12.92
C VAL A 212 -11.36 21.81 11.69
N LEU A 213 -12.42 21.01 11.84
CA LEU A 213 -13.29 20.61 10.73
C LEU A 213 -14.12 21.77 10.17
N ALA A 214 -14.51 22.73 11.02
CA ALA A 214 -15.18 23.96 10.59
C ALA A 214 -14.27 24.86 9.73
N ASN A 215 -12.95 24.74 9.90
CA ASN A 215 -11.94 25.45 9.12
C ASN A 215 -11.57 24.73 7.81
N VAL A 216 -12.14 23.55 7.53
CA VAL A 216 -11.81 22.79 6.31
C VAL A 216 -12.49 23.41 5.10
N VAL A 217 -11.69 23.88 4.14
CA VAL A 217 -12.20 24.54 2.92
C VAL A 217 -12.49 23.58 1.78
N THR A 218 -11.97 22.36 1.83
CA THR A 218 -12.22 21.31 0.82
C THR A 218 -11.96 19.92 1.38
N TYR A 219 -12.77 18.95 0.96
CA TYR A 219 -12.60 17.52 1.23
C TYR A 219 -12.29 16.79 -0.09
N ASP A 220 -11.03 16.83 -0.51
CA ASP A 220 -10.62 16.23 -1.79
C ASP A 220 -10.66 14.68 -1.74
N ASN A 221 -10.94 14.04 -2.88
CA ASN A 221 -11.11 12.57 -2.97
C ASN A 221 -9.85 11.74 -2.65
N GLY A 222 -8.69 12.36 -2.38
CA GLY A 222 -7.46 11.67 -2.02
C GLY A 222 -6.28 12.61 -1.75
N ALA A 223 -5.20 12.09 -1.16
CA ALA A 223 -4.04 12.88 -0.71
C ALA A 223 -3.37 13.69 -1.83
N ARG A 224 -3.19 13.10 -3.03
CA ARG A 224 -2.64 13.83 -4.19
C ARG A 224 -3.56 14.92 -4.70
N ALA A 225 -4.88 14.71 -4.63
CA ALA A 225 -5.86 15.72 -5.00
C ALA A 225 -5.83 16.90 -3.99
N ALA A 226 -5.76 16.61 -2.70
CA ALA A 226 -5.57 17.63 -1.66
C ALA A 226 -4.27 18.42 -1.84
N THR A 227 -3.17 17.73 -2.16
CA THR A 227 -1.88 18.36 -2.49
C THR A 227 -2.00 19.29 -3.69
N THR A 228 -2.73 18.88 -4.73
CA THR A 228 -2.99 19.71 -5.92
C THR A 228 -3.83 20.95 -5.57
N SER A 229 -4.89 20.78 -4.78
CA SER A 229 -5.72 21.88 -4.31
C SER A 229 -4.91 22.91 -3.51
N PHE A 230 -4.04 22.45 -2.61
CA PHE A 230 -3.19 23.33 -1.82
C PHE A 230 -2.11 24.02 -2.66
N THR A 231 -1.33 23.26 -3.44
CA THR A 231 -0.13 23.76 -4.13
C THR A 231 -0.44 24.49 -5.43
N GLN A 232 -1.37 23.98 -6.24
CA GLN A 232 -1.62 24.50 -7.60
C GLN A 232 -2.85 25.40 -7.67
N ARG A 233 -3.85 25.17 -6.81
CA ARG A 233 -5.07 25.99 -6.75
C ARG A 233 -5.05 27.00 -5.60
N SER A 234 -3.97 27.02 -4.83
CA SER A 234 -3.75 27.95 -3.72
C SER A 234 -4.89 27.98 -2.69
N LEU A 235 -5.56 26.84 -2.47
CA LEU A 235 -6.59 26.73 -1.44
C LEU A 235 -5.97 26.52 -0.06
N GLY A 236 -6.51 27.20 0.95
CA GLY A 236 -6.12 27.07 2.35
C GLY A 236 -4.74 27.62 2.72
N ASP A 237 -4.50 27.72 4.03
CA ASP A 237 -3.25 28.17 4.64
C ASP A 237 -2.33 26.99 4.99
N VAL A 238 -2.93 25.82 5.24
CA VAL A 238 -2.23 24.61 5.67
C VAL A 238 -2.87 23.36 5.09
N LEU A 239 -2.04 22.41 4.66
CA LEU A 239 -2.43 21.08 4.23
C LEU A 239 -1.97 20.04 5.26
N ILE A 240 -2.89 19.17 5.70
CA ILE A 240 -2.55 17.96 6.46
C ILE A 240 -2.23 16.85 5.46
N THR A 241 -1.00 16.37 5.45
CA THR A 241 -0.55 15.32 4.51
C THR A 241 0.53 14.43 5.11
N THR A 242 0.87 13.34 4.43
CA THR A 242 1.96 12.45 4.88
C THR A 242 3.31 13.13 4.69
N GLU A 243 4.27 12.80 5.55
CA GLU A 243 5.63 13.35 5.52
C GLU A 243 6.25 13.30 4.12
N ASN A 244 6.12 12.16 3.45
CA ASN A 244 6.70 11.98 2.12
C ASN A 244 6.02 12.84 1.04
N GLU A 245 4.69 13.00 1.09
CA GLU A 245 3.97 13.86 0.15
C GLU A 245 4.29 15.34 0.41
N ALA A 246 4.47 15.76 1.67
CA ALA A 246 4.89 17.12 2.01
C ALA A 246 6.26 17.45 1.40
N HIS A 247 7.22 16.54 1.54
CA HIS A 247 8.55 16.70 0.94
C HIS A 247 8.52 16.67 -0.60
N LEU A 248 7.74 15.77 -1.20
CA LEU A 248 7.56 15.74 -2.65
C LEU A 248 6.92 17.02 -3.17
N ALA A 249 5.90 17.53 -2.49
CA ALA A 249 5.28 18.82 -2.78
C ALA A 249 6.29 19.97 -2.71
N ALA A 250 7.05 20.05 -1.62
CA ALA A 250 8.06 21.08 -1.42
C ALA A 250 9.20 21.01 -2.46
N LYS A 251 9.58 19.82 -2.94
CA LYS A 251 10.64 19.66 -3.95
C LYS A 251 10.17 19.83 -5.38
N GLN A 252 9.00 19.32 -5.74
CA GLN A 252 8.58 19.14 -7.14
C GLN A 252 7.47 20.09 -7.57
N PHE A 253 6.48 20.33 -6.71
CA PHE A 253 5.23 21.01 -7.11
C PHE A 253 5.14 22.46 -6.63
N ALA A 254 5.82 22.79 -5.52
CA ALA A 254 5.70 24.08 -4.83
C ALA A 254 7.07 24.57 -4.31
N LYS A 255 8.14 24.36 -5.10
CA LYS A 255 9.51 24.73 -4.70
C LYS A 255 9.60 26.21 -4.32
N GLY A 256 9.98 26.48 -3.08
CA GLY A 256 10.09 27.83 -2.52
C GLY A 256 8.74 28.53 -2.29
N GLN A 257 7.64 27.77 -2.19
CA GLN A 257 6.29 28.29 -1.96
C GLN A 257 5.62 27.70 -0.71
N VAL A 258 6.27 26.71 -0.08
CA VAL A 258 5.74 25.98 1.07
C VAL A 258 6.85 25.60 2.03
N ASP A 259 6.50 25.50 3.32
CA ASP A 259 7.34 24.99 4.39
C ASP A 259 6.67 23.78 5.06
N ILE A 260 7.48 22.89 5.63
CA ILE A 260 6.99 21.72 6.38
C ILE A 260 7.09 22.00 7.87
N VAL A 261 5.97 21.90 8.57
CA VAL A 261 5.87 21.97 10.02
C VAL A 261 5.66 20.57 10.57
N TYR A 262 6.59 20.14 11.42
CA TYR A 262 6.50 18.89 12.16
C TYR A 262 5.76 19.13 13.47
N PRO A 263 4.54 18.58 13.66
CA PRO A 263 3.80 18.76 14.89
C PRO A 263 4.49 18.05 16.06
N SER A 264 4.13 18.43 17.29
CA SER A 264 4.79 17.91 18.50
C SER A 264 4.49 16.43 18.78
N TYR A 265 3.35 15.95 18.27
CA TYR A 265 2.86 14.58 18.41
C TYR A 265 1.99 14.25 17.19
N SER A 266 2.19 13.07 16.60
CA SER A 266 1.47 12.67 15.38
C SER A 266 1.17 11.17 15.37
N ILE A 267 0.48 10.70 14.34
CA ILE A 267 0.12 9.30 14.17
C ILE A 267 1.23 8.51 13.49
N LEU A 268 1.49 7.28 13.93
CA LEU A 268 2.32 6.32 13.23
C LEU A 268 1.51 5.69 12.08
N ILE A 269 2.10 5.69 10.89
CA ILE A 269 1.52 5.04 9.71
C ILE A 269 2.40 3.85 9.37
N ASN A 270 1.92 2.64 9.68
CA ASN A 270 2.55 1.39 9.27
C ASN A 270 2.16 1.08 7.82
N ASN A 271 3.13 0.70 6.98
CA ASN A 271 2.89 0.32 5.59
C ASN A 271 3.15 -1.19 5.40
N PRO A 272 2.18 -2.05 5.75
CA PRO A 272 2.36 -3.49 5.72
C PRO A 272 2.43 -4.05 4.29
N VAL A 273 3.17 -5.14 4.15
CA VAL A 273 3.30 -5.88 2.89
C VAL A 273 3.01 -7.37 3.09
N ALA A 274 2.43 -8.02 2.08
CA ALA A 274 2.16 -9.46 2.14
C ALA A 274 2.14 -10.10 0.75
N VAL A 275 2.46 -11.39 0.71
CA VAL A 275 2.26 -12.24 -0.48
C VAL A 275 0.80 -12.68 -0.54
N VAL A 276 0.21 -12.67 -1.74
CA VAL A 276 -1.13 -13.20 -2.00
C VAL A 276 -1.00 -14.66 -2.40
N ALA A 277 -0.90 -15.54 -1.39
CA ALA A 277 -0.58 -16.96 -1.55
C ALA A 277 -1.50 -17.66 -2.58
N THR A 278 -2.80 -17.36 -2.55
CA THR A 278 -3.78 -17.95 -3.49
C THR A 278 -3.47 -17.69 -4.97
N THR A 279 -2.90 -16.54 -5.31
CA THR A 279 -2.48 -16.21 -6.68
C THR A 279 -1.09 -16.77 -6.98
N THR A 280 -0.14 -16.59 -6.07
CA THR A 280 1.24 -16.99 -6.33
C THR A 280 1.44 -18.50 -6.35
N ASP A 281 0.74 -19.26 -5.52
CA ASP A 281 0.83 -20.73 -5.49
C ASP A 281 0.25 -21.33 -6.77
N LYS A 282 -0.89 -20.81 -7.21
CA LYS A 282 -1.55 -21.21 -8.46
C LYS A 282 -0.65 -21.00 -9.68
N ASP A 283 0.06 -19.88 -9.72
CA ASP A 283 0.87 -19.49 -10.86
C ASP A 283 2.36 -19.86 -10.72
N GLY A 284 2.75 -20.55 -9.63
CA GLY A 284 4.14 -20.95 -9.37
C GLY A 284 5.10 -19.77 -9.09
N LYS A 285 4.59 -18.62 -8.64
CA LYS A 285 5.34 -17.36 -8.43
C LYS A 285 5.75 -17.11 -6.98
N THR A 286 5.39 -17.98 -6.04
CA THR A 286 5.58 -17.76 -4.59
C THR A 286 7.02 -17.46 -4.20
N ALA A 287 8.00 -18.16 -4.78
CA ALA A 287 9.41 -17.91 -4.51
C ALA A 287 9.83 -16.48 -4.92
N ALA A 288 9.50 -16.06 -6.15
CA ALA A 288 9.83 -14.74 -6.65
C ALA A 288 9.10 -13.62 -5.90
N ALA A 289 7.82 -13.83 -5.54
CA ALA A 289 7.06 -12.89 -4.73
C ALA A 289 7.66 -12.70 -3.33
N ASN A 290 8.06 -13.79 -2.67
CA ASN A 290 8.77 -13.73 -1.39
C ASN A 290 10.10 -12.98 -1.50
N THR A 291 10.91 -13.29 -2.51
CA THR A 291 12.17 -12.58 -2.75
C THR A 291 11.94 -11.08 -3.00
N TYR A 292 10.90 -10.73 -3.77
CA TYR A 292 10.53 -9.33 -4.02
C TYR A 292 10.16 -8.58 -2.74
N LEU A 293 9.41 -9.19 -1.81
CA LEU A 293 9.10 -8.52 -0.55
C LEU A 293 10.29 -8.49 0.41
N GLN A 294 11.07 -9.57 0.50
CA GLN A 294 12.28 -9.61 1.35
C GLN A 294 13.28 -8.52 0.98
N GLY A 295 13.45 -8.24 -0.32
CA GLY A 295 14.33 -7.17 -0.81
C GLY A 295 13.98 -5.77 -0.30
N LEU A 296 12.77 -5.55 0.24
CA LEU A 296 12.41 -4.26 0.84
C LEU A 296 13.25 -3.96 2.08
N TRP A 297 13.82 -4.96 2.75
CA TRP A 297 14.71 -4.79 3.89
C TRP A 297 16.19 -4.72 3.51
N ASP A 298 16.54 -4.89 2.24
CA ASP A 298 17.92 -4.74 1.79
C ASP A 298 18.35 -3.27 1.88
N GLU A 299 19.64 -3.03 2.17
CA GLU A 299 20.21 -1.69 2.34
C GLU A 299 19.88 -0.73 1.18
N PRO A 300 19.97 -1.13 -0.11
CA PRO A 300 19.59 -0.25 -1.22
C PRO A 300 18.12 0.17 -1.19
N ALA A 301 17.20 -0.73 -0.82
CA ALA A 301 15.77 -0.44 -0.75
C ALA A 301 15.43 0.47 0.43
N GLN A 302 16.02 0.20 1.61
CA GLN A 302 15.86 1.05 2.79
C GLN A 302 16.47 2.46 2.57
N THR A 303 17.58 2.55 1.85
CA THR A 303 18.17 3.84 1.45
C THR A 303 17.27 4.58 0.46
N LEU A 304 16.68 3.88 -0.51
CA LEU A 304 15.70 4.45 -1.42
C LEU A 304 14.48 5.00 -0.65
N MET A 305 13.95 4.26 0.32
CA MET A 305 12.85 4.72 1.17
C MET A 305 13.18 6.06 1.85
N ALA A 306 14.37 6.17 2.45
CA ALA A 306 14.81 7.39 3.12
C ALA A 306 14.97 8.58 2.14
N ASN A 307 15.54 8.33 0.96
CA ASN A 307 15.65 9.34 -0.11
C ASN A 307 14.29 9.81 -0.63
N MET A 308 13.27 8.95 -0.51
CA MET A 308 11.88 9.23 -0.86
C MET A 308 11.04 9.64 0.35
N TYR A 309 11.69 10.01 1.46
CA TYR A 309 11.05 10.57 2.66
C TYR A 309 10.07 9.65 3.37
N LEU A 310 10.20 8.35 3.12
CA LEU A 310 9.61 7.31 3.96
C LEU A 310 10.59 7.02 5.10
N ARG A 311 10.08 6.63 6.27
CA ARG A 311 10.93 6.30 7.42
C ARG A 311 11.34 4.82 7.32
N PRO A 312 12.57 4.49 6.88
CA PRO A 312 12.99 3.10 6.77
C PRO A 312 12.99 2.42 8.15
N SER A 313 12.75 1.13 8.15
CA SER A 313 12.84 0.30 9.34
C SER A 313 14.29 0.10 9.83
N ASP A 314 15.27 0.25 8.94
CA ASP A 314 16.69 0.30 9.31
C ASP A 314 16.99 1.59 10.09
N LYS A 315 17.31 1.42 11.38
CA LYS A 315 17.58 2.53 12.30
C LYS A 315 18.84 3.32 11.96
N LYS A 316 19.86 2.70 11.34
CA LYS A 316 21.10 3.39 10.95
C LYS A 316 20.83 4.29 9.76
N ILE A 317 20.11 3.78 8.75
CA ILE A 317 19.73 4.57 7.57
C ILE A 317 18.79 5.71 7.99
N LEU A 318 17.79 5.46 8.85
CA LEU A 318 16.92 6.52 9.37
C LEU A 318 17.73 7.61 10.10
N ALA A 319 18.65 7.22 10.99
CA ALA A 319 19.48 8.17 11.73
C ALA A 319 20.40 9.00 10.82
N ALA A 320 20.87 8.44 9.71
CA ALA A 320 21.66 9.14 8.71
C ALA A 320 20.86 10.21 7.93
N HIS A 321 19.52 10.12 7.92
CA HIS A 321 18.62 11.03 7.22
C HIS A 321 17.88 12.01 8.15
N LYS A 322 18.38 12.25 9.36
CA LYS A 322 17.75 13.11 10.37
C LYS A 322 17.46 14.55 9.91
N ASP A 323 18.19 15.05 8.92
CA ASP A 323 18.02 16.41 8.39
C ASP A 323 16.76 16.55 7.52
N THR A 324 16.31 15.45 6.92
CA THR A 324 15.07 15.39 6.14
C THR A 324 13.94 14.65 6.85
N LEU A 325 14.28 13.75 7.78
CA LEU A 325 13.37 12.93 8.57
C LEU A 325 13.66 13.16 10.06
N PRO A 326 13.34 14.34 10.61
CA PRO A 326 13.60 14.64 12.01
C PRO A 326 12.83 13.69 12.93
N ALA A 327 13.34 13.53 14.15
CA ALA A 327 12.62 12.79 15.18
C ALA A 327 11.27 13.47 15.48
N ILE A 328 10.22 12.65 15.59
CA ILE A 328 8.87 13.10 15.93
C ILE A 328 8.24 12.04 16.84
N ASN A 329 7.50 12.51 17.85
CA ASN A 329 6.77 11.60 18.72
C ASN A 329 5.53 11.11 17.99
N THR A 330 5.37 9.78 17.92
CA THR A 330 4.21 9.17 17.28
C THR A 330 3.47 8.22 18.20
N PHE A 331 2.18 8.03 17.95
CA PHE A 331 1.39 6.95 18.56
C PHE A 331 0.92 5.94 17.54
N ASP A 332 0.83 4.68 17.96
CA ASP A 332 0.17 3.66 17.16
C ASP A 332 -1.36 3.81 17.30
N PRO A 333 -2.10 4.01 16.20
CA PRO A 333 -3.56 4.12 16.27
C PRO A 333 -4.22 2.92 16.93
N VAL A 334 -3.72 1.69 16.76
CA VAL A 334 -4.39 0.53 17.35
C VAL A 334 -4.22 0.44 18.86
N THR A 335 -3.15 1.06 19.39
CA THR A 335 -2.94 1.17 20.84
C THR A 335 -3.87 2.22 21.45
N VAL A 336 -4.20 3.29 20.72
CA VAL A 336 -5.01 4.41 21.22
C VAL A 336 -6.50 4.18 20.99
N PHE A 337 -6.88 3.60 19.86
CA PHE A 337 -8.26 3.53 19.38
C PHE A 337 -8.81 2.11 19.22
N ASP A 338 -8.06 1.10 19.69
CA ASP A 338 -8.36 -0.32 19.50
C ASP A 338 -8.19 -0.76 18.03
N SER A 339 -8.63 -1.97 17.68
CA SER A 339 -8.47 -2.56 16.36
C SER A 339 -8.99 -1.67 15.24
N TRP A 340 -8.47 -1.85 14.02
CA TRP A 340 -8.97 -1.09 12.88
C TRP A 340 -10.46 -1.30 12.60
N GLU A 341 -11.02 -2.46 12.96
CA GLU A 341 -12.46 -2.69 12.89
C GLU A 341 -13.21 -1.69 13.80
N GLN A 342 -12.74 -1.54 15.05
CA GLN A 342 -13.32 -0.58 16.00
C GLN A 342 -13.07 0.88 15.58
N ILE A 343 -11.90 1.19 15.02
CA ILE A 343 -11.60 2.51 14.44
C ILE A 343 -12.62 2.84 13.35
N MET A 344 -12.82 1.92 12.41
CA MET A 344 -13.76 2.13 11.30
C MET A 344 -15.19 2.29 11.81
N ALA A 345 -15.63 1.42 12.73
CA ALA A 345 -16.96 1.45 13.33
C ALA A 345 -17.22 2.71 14.16
N THR A 346 -16.22 3.19 14.89
CA THR A 346 -16.36 4.37 15.77
C THR A 346 -16.33 5.67 14.96
N PHE A 347 -15.36 5.80 14.06
CA PHE A 347 -15.06 7.09 13.45
C PHE A 347 -15.66 7.28 12.07
N PHE A 348 -15.70 6.25 11.22
CA PHE A 348 -15.83 6.45 9.78
C PHE A 348 -17.07 5.84 9.11
N VAL A 349 -17.82 4.97 9.79
CA VAL A 349 -19.17 4.56 9.31
C VAL A 349 -20.11 5.75 9.18
N ASP A 350 -21.21 5.58 8.44
CA ASP A 350 -22.23 6.62 8.31
C ASP A 350 -22.87 6.95 9.66
N GLY A 351 -22.91 8.25 10.00
CA GLY A 351 -23.33 8.71 11.32
C GLY A 351 -22.28 8.48 12.41
N GLY A 352 -21.11 7.94 12.06
CA GLY A 352 -19.97 7.79 12.94
C GLY A 352 -19.39 9.13 13.39
N ARG A 353 -18.36 9.07 14.23
CA ARG A 353 -17.86 10.24 14.93
C ARG A 353 -17.37 11.36 14.02
N PHE A 354 -16.72 11.05 12.90
CA PHE A 354 -16.33 12.07 11.92
C PHE A 354 -17.55 12.86 11.44
N ASP A 355 -18.65 12.19 11.09
CA ASP A 355 -19.87 12.85 10.62
C ASP A 355 -20.53 13.69 11.71
N GLN A 356 -20.48 13.22 12.96
CA GLN A 356 -21.03 13.97 14.10
C GLN A 356 -20.25 15.27 14.35
N LEU A 357 -18.92 15.24 14.20
CA LEU A 357 -18.05 16.39 14.42
C LEU A 357 -17.98 17.33 13.21
N ALA A 358 -18.20 16.83 12.00
CA ALA A 358 -18.20 17.62 10.77
C ALA A 358 -19.51 18.38 10.52
N ARG A 359 -20.58 18.08 11.27
CA ARG A 359 -21.83 18.84 11.20
C ARG A 359 -21.62 20.23 11.79
N VAL A 360 -21.81 21.25 10.97
CA VAL A 360 -21.98 22.63 11.43
C VAL A 360 -23.43 22.76 11.87
N GLU A 361 -23.67 22.88 13.18
CA GLU A 361 -24.97 23.31 13.71
C GLU A 361 -25.13 24.84 13.63
#